data_AF-A0A0C1R7F4-F1
#
_entry.id   AF-A0A0C1R7F4-F1
#
_cell.length_a   1.000
_cell.length_b   1.000
_cell.length_c   1.000
_cell.angle_alpha   90.00
_cell.angle_beta   90.00
_cell.angle_gamma   90.00
#
_symmetry.space_group_name_H-M   'P 1'
#
loop_
_entity.id
_entity.type
_entity.pdbx_description
1 polymer ?
#
loop_
_entity_poly.entity_id
_entity_poly.type
_entity_poly.pdbx_seq_one_letter_code
_entity_poly.pdbx_strand_id
1 'polypeptide(L)'
;MAFSEKHSGGNTFAVEVVELGELKEEELRLRLHLERKVERSFYEAGKALMELRDKRLYRSTHKTFEEYCRDRFSHSRQKSNYLIAAADVFENLTTIRCQNSSSEDDLQILPSSEYQIRPLTKLEPEQQLQAWQISVEEAGGVAPAARIVKDVVQRIMERTKVPNPYRVGEVCQILPKDYPDLRGKGKCWCIVSQVNDLSCTVTAWDGDYIVKMDCLKSLDYSDADCEQMKEVCLRITKLRNLNNVEDATYAVLKHLGEIKRPYLTSVEEKLLSLLESEYGVGKKGIL
;
A
#
# COMPACT_ATOMS: atom_id res chain seq x y z
N MET A 1 34.81 80.58 0.09
CA MET A 1 34.33 79.86 -1.10
C MET A 1 35.54 79.41 -1.91
N ALA A 2 35.72 78.10 -2.06
CA ALA A 2 36.34 77.37 -3.18
C ALA A 2 36.80 76.01 -2.64
N PHE A 3 35.87 75.04 -2.65
CA PHE A 3 36.15 73.61 -2.51
C PHE A 3 36.71 73.10 -3.84
N SER A 4 37.71 72.23 -3.81
CA SER A 4 38.02 71.36 -4.95
C SER A 4 38.33 69.96 -4.43
N GLU A 5 37.47 69.03 -4.83
CA GLU A 5 37.37 67.65 -4.37
C GLU A 5 38.39 66.73 -5.06
N LYS A 6 38.93 65.81 -4.25
CA LYS A 6 39.75 64.68 -4.69
C LYS A 6 38.95 63.76 -5.61
N HIS A 7 39.46 63.51 -6.81
CA HIS A 7 38.95 62.48 -7.71
C HIS A 7 39.35 61.08 -7.21
N SER A 8 38.35 60.28 -6.84
CA SER A 8 38.44 58.85 -6.58
C SER A 8 38.23 58.09 -7.89
N GLY A 9 39.28 57.42 -8.37
CA GLY A 9 39.22 56.56 -9.55
C GLY A 9 38.32 55.34 -9.31
N GLY A 10 37.13 55.35 -9.92
CA GLY A 10 36.26 54.19 -9.99
C GLY A 10 36.80 53.18 -10.99
N ASN A 11 37.20 52.02 -10.51
CA ASN A 11 37.59 50.88 -11.34
C ASN A 11 36.32 50.26 -11.94
N THR A 12 36.04 50.56 -13.21
CA THR A 12 34.95 49.96 -13.99
C THR A 12 35.33 48.52 -14.34
N PHE A 13 34.71 47.55 -13.66
CA PHE A 13 34.74 46.15 -14.08
C PHE A 13 33.89 45.99 -15.34
N ALA A 14 34.54 45.80 -16.49
CA ALA A 14 33.86 45.43 -17.73
C ALA A 14 33.29 44.01 -17.58
N VAL A 15 31.96 43.92 -17.51
CA VAL A 15 31.25 42.64 -17.61
C VAL A 15 31.23 42.27 -19.09
N GLU A 16 32.05 41.29 -19.46
CA GLU A 16 32.06 40.72 -20.80
C GLU A 16 30.76 39.92 -20.99
N VAL A 17 29.82 40.49 -21.75
CA VAL A 17 28.56 39.82 -22.10
C VAL A 17 28.90 38.78 -23.16
N VAL A 18 28.92 37.50 -22.76
CA VAL A 18 29.08 36.38 -23.69
C VAL A 18 27.81 36.28 -24.53
N GLU A 19 27.88 36.68 -25.79
CA GLU A 19 26.81 36.43 -26.76
C GLU A 19 26.69 34.91 -27.00
N LEU A 20 25.60 34.32 -26.53
CA LEU A 20 25.25 32.93 -26.81
C LEU A 20 24.70 32.83 -28.24
N GLY A 21 25.41 32.14 -29.13
CA GLY A 21 24.97 31.91 -30.50
C GLY A 21 23.72 31.03 -30.60
N GLU A 22 22.87 31.28 -31.60
CA GLU A 22 21.67 30.49 -31.87
C GLU A 22 22.03 29.07 -32.38
N LEU A 23 21.31 28.05 -31.88
CA LEU A 23 21.50 26.66 -32.29
C LEU A 23 20.82 26.39 -33.64
N LYS A 24 21.46 25.60 -34.50
CA LYS A 24 20.86 25.10 -35.74
C LYS A 24 19.75 24.09 -35.43
N GLU A 25 18.84 23.88 -36.38
CA GLU A 25 17.73 22.92 -36.23
C GLU A 25 18.22 21.49 -35.90
N GLU A 26 19.31 21.05 -36.52
CA GLU A 26 19.92 19.74 -36.23
C GLU A 26 20.46 19.65 -34.79
N GLU A 27 21.04 20.74 -34.28
CA GLU A 27 21.57 20.83 -32.92
C GLU A 27 20.43 20.84 -31.89
N LEU A 28 19.31 21.50 -32.19
CA LEU A 28 18.10 21.47 -31.37
C LEU A 28 17.50 20.06 -31.29
N ARG A 29 17.41 19.35 -32.43
CA ARG A 29 16.95 17.95 -32.46
C ARG A 29 17.86 17.02 -31.66
N LEU A 30 19.17 17.17 -31.83
CA LEU A 30 20.15 16.38 -31.08
C LEU A 30 20.08 16.67 -29.57
N ARG A 31 19.98 17.94 -29.19
CA ARG A 31 19.81 18.36 -27.79
C ARG A 31 18.58 17.69 -27.18
N LEU A 32 17.43 17.78 -27.83
CA LEU A 32 16.19 17.16 -27.34
C LEU A 32 16.33 15.63 -27.20
N HIS A 33 16.97 14.97 -28.15
CA HIS A 33 17.24 13.53 -28.07
C HIS A 33 18.11 13.17 -26.86
N LEU A 34 19.18 13.93 -26.63
CA LEU A 34 20.11 13.71 -25.51
C LEU A 34 19.44 14.00 -24.16
N GLU A 35 18.67 15.08 -24.06
CA GLU A 35 17.90 15.42 -22.86
C GLU A 35 16.93 14.29 -22.49
N ARG A 36 16.14 13.78 -23.45
CA ARG A 36 15.23 12.65 -23.22
C ARG A 36 15.95 11.37 -22.77
N LYS A 37 17.15 11.12 -23.29
CA LYS A 37 17.97 9.97 -22.88
C LYS A 37 18.42 10.10 -21.42
N VAL A 38 18.83 11.30 -21.01
CA VAL A 38 19.19 11.59 -19.62
C VAL A 38 17.99 11.43 -18.70
N GLU A 39 16.83 11.97 -19.08
CA GLU A 39 15.59 11.87 -18.31
C GLU A 39 15.11 10.42 -18.13
N ARG A 40 15.33 9.56 -19.12
CA ARG A 40 14.96 8.13 -19.07
C ARG A 40 16.00 7.23 -18.38
N SER A 41 17.15 7.75 -18.02
CA SER A 41 18.26 6.96 -17.46
C SER A 41 17.88 6.19 -16.19
N PHE A 42 17.03 6.77 -15.32
CA PHE A 42 16.58 6.09 -14.11
C PHE A 42 15.67 4.90 -14.44
N TYR A 43 14.83 5.02 -15.48
CA TYR A 43 13.93 3.98 -15.94
C TYR A 43 14.73 2.81 -16.51
N GLU A 44 15.69 3.08 -17.39
CA GLU A 44 16.58 2.06 -17.96
C GLU A 44 17.36 1.33 -16.87
N ALA A 45 17.91 2.08 -15.90
CA ALA A 45 18.59 1.52 -14.75
C ALA A 45 17.67 0.63 -13.91
N GLY A 46 16.43 1.08 -13.64
CA GLY A 46 15.44 0.31 -12.89
C GLY A 46 15.03 -1.00 -13.58
N LYS A 47 14.75 -0.97 -14.89
CA LYS A 47 14.44 -2.18 -15.68
C LYS A 47 15.61 -3.16 -15.68
N ALA A 48 16.84 -2.68 -15.85
CA ALA A 48 18.03 -3.54 -15.82
C ALA A 48 18.25 -4.17 -14.44
N LEU A 49 18.07 -3.39 -13.36
CA LEU A 49 18.16 -3.89 -11.99
C LEU A 49 17.09 -4.94 -11.70
N MET A 50 15.86 -4.73 -12.19
CA MET A 50 14.77 -5.70 -12.07
C MET A 50 15.12 -7.01 -12.79
N GLU A 51 15.61 -6.95 -14.03
CA GLU A 51 15.99 -8.14 -14.78
C GLU A 51 17.15 -8.91 -14.12
N LEU A 52 18.17 -8.20 -13.62
CA LEU A 52 19.26 -8.78 -12.83
C LEU A 52 18.76 -9.50 -11.59
N ARG A 53 17.78 -8.92 -10.90
CA ARG A 53 17.15 -9.48 -9.69
C ARG A 53 16.35 -10.73 -10.01
N ASP A 54 15.41 -10.63 -10.95
CA ASP A 54 14.40 -11.63 -11.22
C ASP A 54 15.01 -12.88 -11.89
N LYS A 55 15.99 -12.69 -12.78
CA LYS A 55 16.78 -13.80 -13.37
C LYS A 55 17.92 -14.30 -12.47
N ARG A 56 18.09 -13.69 -11.28
CA ARG A 56 19.15 -13.99 -10.30
C ARG A 56 20.55 -14.03 -10.92
N LEU A 57 20.86 -13.08 -11.81
CA LEU A 57 22.14 -13.04 -12.55
C LEU A 57 23.35 -12.69 -11.67
N TYR A 58 23.12 -12.29 -10.42
CA TYR A 58 24.14 -12.05 -9.40
C TYR A 58 24.65 -13.34 -8.70
N ARG A 59 23.95 -14.48 -8.86
CA ARG A 59 24.15 -15.70 -8.05
C ARG A 59 25.53 -16.35 -8.14
N SER A 60 26.31 -16.04 -9.18
CA SER A 60 27.68 -16.56 -9.34
C SER A 60 28.70 -15.85 -8.45
N THR A 61 28.39 -14.65 -7.96
CA THR A 61 29.32 -13.80 -7.22
C THR A 61 28.81 -13.39 -5.85
N HIS A 62 27.50 -13.22 -5.67
CA HIS A 62 26.90 -12.74 -4.42
C HIS A 62 25.73 -13.62 -3.99
N LYS A 63 25.51 -13.73 -2.68
CA LYS A 63 24.40 -14.52 -2.12
C LYS A 63 23.07 -13.81 -2.27
N THR A 64 23.08 -12.49 -2.16
CA THR A 64 21.88 -11.63 -2.26
C THR A 64 22.02 -10.58 -3.36
N PHE A 65 20.87 -10.13 -3.88
CA PHE A 65 20.82 -9.06 -4.87
C PHE A 65 21.32 -7.73 -4.30
N GLU A 66 21.06 -7.48 -3.02
CA GLU A 66 21.45 -6.28 -2.32
C GLU A 66 22.96 -6.14 -2.15
N GLU A 67 23.66 -7.23 -1.82
CA GLU A 67 25.12 -7.25 -1.78
C GLU A 67 25.70 -6.94 -3.16
N TYR A 68 25.19 -7.58 -4.21
CA TYR A 68 25.60 -7.31 -5.59
C TYR A 68 25.43 -5.84 -5.99
N CYS A 69 24.27 -5.24 -5.66
CA CYS A 69 24.00 -3.83 -5.94
C CYS A 69 24.97 -2.88 -5.22
N ARG A 70 25.31 -3.21 -3.97
CA ARG A 70 26.23 -2.43 -3.17
C ARG A 70 27.64 -2.48 -3.75
N ASP A 71 28.12 -3.67 -4.07
CA ASP A 71 29.52 -3.87 -4.46
C ASP A 71 29.77 -3.43 -5.91
N ARG A 72 28.81 -3.63 -6.83
CA ARG A 72 28.96 -3.27 -8.25
C ARG A 72 28.55 -1.84 -8.59
N PHE A 73 27.53 -1.30 -7.93
CA PHE A 73 26.94 -0.01 -8.29
C PHE A 73 27.01 1.03 -7.17
N SER A 74 27.55 0.67 -5.99
CA SER A 74 27.52 1.54 -4.80
C SER A 74 26.10 1.99 -4.43
N HIS A 75 25.11 1.17 -4.76
CA HIS A 75 23.71 1.45 -4.44
C HIS A 75 23.36 0.89 -3.07
N SER A 76 22.68 1.70 -2.25
CA SER A 76 22.00 1.16 -1.07
C SER A 76 20.86 0.25 -1.51
N ARG A 77 20.49 -0.70 -0.67
CA ARG A 77 19.30 -1.56 -0.87
C ARG A 77 18.07 -0.73 -1.22
N GLN A 78 17.86 0.37 -0.49
CA GLN A 78 16.74 1.29 -0.72
C GLN A 78 16.80 1.94 -2.11
N LYS A 79 17.98 2.44 -2.53
CA LYS A 79 18.15 3.07 -3.85
C LYS A 79 17.81 2.09 -4.99
N SER A 80 18.30 0.85 -4.92
CA SER A 80 17.98 -0.15 -5.95
C SER A 80 16.49 -0.48 -5.99
N ASN A 81 15.84 -0.64 -4.83
CA ASN A 81 14.41 -0.90 -4.77
C ASN A 81 13.57 0.28 -5.30
N TYR A 82 13.98 1.51 -5.00
CA TYR A 82 13.32 2.71 -5.52
C TYR A 82 13.44 2.82 -7.04
N LEU A 83 14.62 2.56 -7.61
CA LEU A 83 14.80 2.56 -9.06
C LEU A 83 13.92 1.50 -9.75
N ILE A 84 13.83 0.30 -9.17
CA ILE A 84 12.95 -0.76 -9.70
C ILE A 84 11.48 -0.32 -9.64
N ALA A 85 11.00 0.11 -8.47
CA ALA A 85 9.60 0.51 -8.32
C ALA A 85 9.24 1.71 -9.21
N ALA A 86 10.16 2.64 -9.41
CA ALA A 86 9.98 3.77 -10.31
C ALA A 86 9.95 3.34 -11.78
N ALA A 87 10.69 2.30 -12.17
CA ALA A 87 10.59 1.76 -13.52
C ALA A 87 9.21 1.16 -13.79
N ASP A 88 8.62 0.44 -12.83
CA ASP A 88 7.27 -0.11 -12.94
C ASP A 88 6.22 1.00 -13.09
N VAL A 89 6.30 2.06 -12.26
CA VAL A 89 5.40 3.22 -12.35
C VAL A 89 5.57 3.93 -13.69
N PHE A 90 6.80 4.16 -14.14
CA PHE A 90 7.07 4.81 -15.42
C PHE A 90 6.52 4.00 -16.58
N GLU A 91 6.73 2.68 -16.56
CA GLU A 91 6.17 1.75 -17.57
C GLU A 91 4.64 1.85 -17.58
N ASN A 92 3.98 1.80 -16.42
CA ASN A 92 2.53 1.98 -16.31
C ASN A 92 2.04 3.30 -16.93
N LEU A 93 2.70 4.42 -16.62
CA LEU A 93 2.39 5.74 -17.21
C LEU A 93 2.58 5.77 -18.74
N THR A 94 3.48 4.95 -19.28
CA THR A 94 3.70 4.83 -20.74
C THR A 94 2.79 3.81 -21.43
N THR A 95 2.46 2.68 -20.80
CA THR A 95 1.67 1.59 -21.40
C THR A 95 0.19 1.95 -21.49
N ILE A 96 -0.40 2.50 -20.42
CA ILE A 96 -1.80 2.95 -20.45
C ILE A 96 -1.98 4.11 -21.46
N ARG A 97 -0.93 4.89 -21.70
CA ARG A 97 -0.89 5.96 -22.70
C ARG A 97 -1.00 5.43 -24.13
N CYS A 98 -0.32 4.33 -24.48
CA CYS A 98 -0.39 3.72 -25.81
C CYS A 98 -1.77 3.16 -26.18
N GLN A 99 -2.63 2.90 -25.20
CA GLN A 99 -3.98 2.37 -25.44
C GLN A 99 -5.02 3.46 -25.69
N ASN A 100 -4.73 4.72 -25.35
CA ASN A 100 -5.72 5.80 -25.27
C ASN A 100 -5.49 6.99 -26.23
N SER A 101 -4.43 7.02 -27.05
CA SER A 101 -4.23 8.10 -28.03
C SER A 101 -3.70 7.61 -29.38
N SER A 102 -4.44 7.93 -30.44
CA SER A 102 -4.14 7.68 -31.85
C SER A 102 -3.50 8.89 -32.56
N SER A 103 -2.74 9.70 -31.84
CA SER A 103 -2.11 10.92 -32.37
C SER A 103 -0.73 11.13 -31.74
N GLU A 104 0.31 11.18 -32.58
CA GLU A 104 1.73 11.27 -32.21
C GLU A 104 2.16 12.62 -31.60
N ASP A 105 1.23 13.57 -31.43
CA ASP A 105 1.57 14.99 -31.17
C ASP A 105 1.31 15.48 -29.72
N ASP A 106 0.72 14.65 -28.85
CA ASP A 106 0.60 15.00 -27.43
C ASP A 106 1.90 14.64 -26.70
N LEU A 107 2.85 15.58 -26.71
CA LEU A 107 4.04 15.59 -25.85
C LEU A 107 3.64 15.77 -24.37
N GLN A 108 2.89 14.81 -23.85
CA GLN A 108 2.42 14.82 -22.47
C GLN A 108 3.59 14.45 -21.55
N ILE A 109 3.85 15.34 -20.60
CA ILE A 109 5.07 15.39 -19.79
C ILE A 109 5.29 14.10 -19.02
N LEU A 110 6.48 13.52 -19.22
CA LEU A 110 6.92 12.32 -18.53
C LEU A 110 7.75 12.67 -17.29
N PRO A 111 7.83 11.77 -16.31
CA PRO A 111 8.77 11.93 -15.21
C PRO A 111 10.21 11.98 -15.69
N SER A 112 11.00 12.91 -15.16
CA SER A 112 12.42 13.07 -15.44
C SER A 112 13.31 12.49 -14.34
N SER A 113 12.72 12.12 -13.20
CA SER A 113 13.45 11.54 -12.06
C SER A 113 12.61 10.56 -11.25
N GLU A 114 13.27 9.51 -10.74
CA GLU A 114 12.70 8.56 -9.77
C GLU A 114 12.01 9.25 -8.60
N TYR A 115 12.59 10.35 -8.10
CA TYR A 115 12.09 11.04 -6.92
C TYR A 115 10.69 11.63 -7.11
N GLN A 116 10.33 12.03 -8.34
CA GLN A 116 9.01 12.57 -8.67
C GLN A 116 7.92 11.50 -8.54
N ILE A 117 8.23 10.26 -8.92
CA ILE A 117 7.25 9.17 -9.00
C ILE A 117 7.30 8.20 -7.84
N ARG A 118 8.31 8.31 -6.96
CA ARG A 118 8.36 7.55 -5.71
C ARG A 118 7.03 7.61 -4.92
N PRO A 119 6.35 8.76 -4.76
CA PRO A 119 5.06 8.79 -4.06
C PRO A 119 3.97 7.95 -4.74
N LEU A 120 3.98 7.85 -6.08
CA LEU A 120 2.98 7.11 -6.86
C LEU A 120 3.03 5.60 -6.60
N THR A 121 4.16 5.07 -6.15
CA THR A 121 4.31 3.63 -5.81
C THR A 121 3.33 3.13 -4.74
N LYS A 122 2.66 4.05 -4.02
CA LYS A 122 1.63 3.75 -3.02
C LYS A 122 0.22 3.60 -3.59
N LEU A 123 0.02 3.92 -4.86
CA LEU A 123 -1.28 3.93 -5.52
C LEU A 123 -1.41 2.73 -6.46
N GLU A 124 -2.64 2.31 -6.71
CA GLU A 124 -2.96 1.31 -7.73
C GLU A 124 -2.65 1.86 -9.15
N PRO A 125 -2.37 1.01 -10.15
CA PRO A 125 -1.94 1.43 -11.49
C PRO A 125 -2.83 2.50 -12.15
N GLU A 126 -4.15 2.38 -12.03
CA GLU A 126 -5.10 3.37 -12.58
C GLU A 126 -5.00 4.72 -11.85
N GLN A 127 -4.85 4.69 -10.53
CA GLN A 127 -4.71 5.86 -9.68
C GLN A 127 -3.37 6.57 -9.89
N GLN A 128 -2.31 5.83 -10.24
CA GLN A 128 -1.00 6.42 -10.56
C GLN A 128 -1.09 7.36 -11.77
N LEU A 129 -1.81 6.96 -12.83
CA LEU A 129 -2.02 7.80 -14.02
C LEU A 129 -2.81 9.05 -13.67
N GLN A 130 -3.92 8.89 -12.96
CA GLN A 130 -4.76 9.99 -12.53
C GLN A 130 -3.98 10.98 -11.64
N ALA A 131 -3.22 10.47 -10.66
CA ALA A 131 -2.40 11.28 -9.78
C ALA A 131 -1.32 12.04 -10.55
N TRP A 132 -0.69 11.42 -11.54
CA TRP A 132 0.30 12.09 -12.39
C TRP A 132 -0.32 13.21 -13.23
N GLN A 133 -1.47 12.97 -13.87
CA GLN A 133 -2.18 13.97 -14.68
C GLN A 133 -2.57 15.20 -13.85
N ILE A 134 -3.19 14.98 -12.68
CA ILE A 134 -3.53 16.06 -11.75
C ILE A 134 -2.28 16.82 -11.31
N SER A 135 -1.15 16.12 -11.08
CA SER A 135 0.11 16.77 -10.72
C SER A 135 0.65 17.66 -11.83
N VAL A 136 0.56 17.23 -13.09
CA VAL A 136 0.98 18.03 -14.26
C VAL A 136 0.09 19.25 -14.44
N GLU A 137 -1.23 19.11 -14.25
CA GLU A 137 -2.18 20.22 -14.29
C GLU A 137 -1.88 21.26 -13.19
N GLU A 138 -1.64 20.82 -11.95
CA GLU A 138 -1.28 21.71 -10.83
C GLU A 138 0.10 22.37 -11.00
N ALA A 139 1.00 21.74 -11.75
CA ALA A 139 2.26 22.34 -12.13
C ALA A 139 2.14 23.35 -13.28
N GLY A 140 0.95 23.56 -13.84
CA GLY A 140 0.74 24.49 -14.96
C GLY A 140 1.15 23.92 -16.31
N GLY A 141 1.06 22.59 -16.48
CA GLY A 141 1.44 21.93 -17.73
C GLY A 141 2.95 21.86 -17.94
N VAL A 142 3.73 21.74 -16.86
CA VAL A 142 5.16 21.39 -16.89
C VAL A 142 5.44 20.19 -15.97
N ALA A 143 6.68 19.68 -15.99
CA ALA A 143 7.05 18.53 -15.17
C ALA A 143 6.87 18.85 -13.68
N PRO A 144 6.00 18.11 -12.96
CA PRO A 144 5.67 18.46 -11.59
C PRO A 144 6.86 18.24 -10.66
N ALA A 145 7.05 19.15 -9.71
CA ALA A 145 7.98 18.92 -8.62
C ALA A 145 7.49 17.74 -7.75
N ALA A 146 8.41 16.95 -7.20
CA ALA A 146 8.08 15.79 -6.37
C ALA A 146 7.16 16.11 -5.17
N ARG A 147 7.21 17.36 -4.68
CA ARG A 147 6.31 17.85 -3.63
C ARG A 147 4.85 17.90 -4.09
N ILE A 148 4.59 18.41 -5.29
CA ILE A 148 3.24 18.47 -5.88
C ILE A 148 2.70 17.06 -6.02
N VAL A 149 3.50 16.14 -6.59
CA VAL A 149 3.10 14.73 -6.75
C VAL A 149 2.78 14.10 -5.41
N LYS A 150 3.61 14.33 -4.39
CA LYS A 150 3.37 13.83 -3.03
C LYS A 150 2.06 14.37 -2.44
N ASP A 151 1.78 15.66 -2.59
CA ASP A 151 0.57 16.30 -2.06
C ASP A 151 -0.69 15.78 -2.77
N VAL A 152 -0.65 15.61 -4.10
CA VAL A 152 -1.73 14.99 -4.89
C VAL A 152 -1.98 13.55 -4.47
N VAL A 153 -0.93 12.73 -4.36
CA VAL A 153 -1.03 11.33 -3.91
C VAL A 153 -1.67 11.28 -2.53
N GLN A 154 -1.23 12.14 -1.61
CA GLN A 154 -1.78 12.20 -0.26
C GLN A 154 -3.27 12.54 -0.28
N ARG A 155 -3.70 13.53 -1.08
CA ARG A 155 -5.13 13.88 -1.23
C ARG A 155 -5.95 12.74 -1.82
N ILE A 156 -5.41 12.02 -2.81
CA ILE A 156 -6.08 10.85 -3.39
C ILE A 156 -6.25 9.77 -2.33
N MET A 157 -5.17 9.44 -1.60
CA MET A 157 -5.21 8.47 -0.51
C MET A 157 -6.24 8.85 0.57
N GLU A 158 -6.25 10.11 1.01
CA GLU A 158 -7.19 10.64 2.01
C GLU A 158 -8.63 10.63 1.51
N ARG A 159 -8.89 11.04 0.27
CA ARG A 159 -10.22 11.00 -0.35
C ARG A 159 -10.73 9.57 -0.50
N THR A 160 -9.84 8.60 -0.73
CA THR A 160 -10.19 7.18 -0.81
C THR A 160 -10.25 6.48 0.55
N LYS A 161 -9.96 7.17 1.66
CA LYS A 161 -10.27 6.65 3.00
C LYS A 161 -11.78 6.65 3.20
N VAL A 162 -12.45 5.65 2.63
CA VAL A 162 -13.79 5.29 3.10
C VAL A 162 -13.59 4.88 4.56
N PRO A 163 -14.16 5.62 5.53
CA PRO A 163 -14.01 5.26 6.93
C PRO A 163 -14.53 3.84 7.10
N ASN A 164 -13.76 3.02 7.81
CA ASN A 164 -14.15 1.66 8.09
C ASN A 164 -15.52 1.68 8.81
N PRO A 165 -16.59 1.10 8.23
CA PRO A 165 -17.94 1.21 8.77
C PRO A 165 -18.11 0.41 10.06
N TYR A 166 -17.19 -0.53 10.34
CA TYR A 166 -17.29 -1.45 11.46
C TYR A 166 -16.80 -0.83 12.77
N ARG A 167 -17.34 -1.35 13.89
CA ARG A 167 -16.97 -0.95 15.25
C ARG A 167 -16.37 -2.10 16.04
N VAL A 168 -15.50 -1.79 16.99
CA VAL A 168 -14.98 -2.81 17.92
C VAL A 168 -16.14 -3.42 18.70
N GLY A 169 -16.19 -4.74 18.74
CA GLY A 169 -17.24 -5.53 19.37
C GLY A 169 -18.44 -5.85 18.48
N GLU A 170 -18.48 -5.34 17.25
CA GLU A 170 -19.52 -5.65 16.29
C GLU A 170 -19.42 -7.10 15.82
N VAL A 171 -20.58 -7.77 15.67
CA VAL A 171 -20.66 -9.14 15.17
C VAL A 171 -20.89 -9.14 13.67
N CYS A 172 -19.98 -9.79 12.94
CA CYS A 172 -20.01 -9.86 11.49
C CYS A 172 -19.99 -11.31 11.01
N GLN A 173 -20.44 -11.54 9.77
CA GLN A 173 -20.22 -12.78 9.04
C GLN A 173 -19.00 -12.62 8.12
N ILE A 174 -18.12 -13.63 8.11
CA ILE A 174 -16.98 -13.68 7.17
C ILE A 174 -17.48 -14.07 5.78
N LEU A 175 -17.04 -13.33 4.77
CA LEU A 175 -17.27 -13.59 3.35
C LEU A 175 -15.93 -13.82 2.64
N PRO A 176 -15.53 -15.08 2.38
CA PRO A 176 -14.22 -15.42 1.84
C PRO A 176 -13.94 -14.81 0.48
N LYS A 177 -14.97 -14.58 -0.35
CA LYS A 177 -14.84 -14.13 -1.75
C LYS A 177 -13.68 -14.88 -2.43
N ASP A 178 -12.65 -14.16 -2.88
CA ASP A 178 -11.46 -14.70 -3.55
C ASP A 178 -10.22 -14.82 -2.64
N TYR A 179 -10.38 -14.71 -1.31
CA TYR A 179 -9.28 -14.76 -0.35
C TYR A 179 -8.99 -16.20 0.11
N PRO A 180 -7.83 -16.78 -0.27
CA PRO A 180 -7.50 -18.18 0.03
C PRO A 180 -7.47 -18.49 1.53
N ASP A 181 -7.03 -17.54 2.34
CA ASP A 181 -6.86 -17.70 3.80
C ASP A 181 -8.19 -17.82 4.56
N LEU A 182 -9.29 -17.40 3.92
CA LEU A 182 -10.65 -17.47 4.47
C LEU A 182 -11.43 -18.69 3.97
N ARG A 183 -10.79 -19.61 3.24
CA ARG A 183 -11.45 -20.79 2.67
C ARG A 183 -12.13 -21.62 3.77
N GLY A 184 -13.41 -21.93 3.56
CA GLY A 184 -14.23 -22.67 4.53
C GLY A 184 -14.91 -21.82 5.61
N LYS A 185 -14.62 -20.52 5.69
CA LYS A 185 -15.17 -19.62 6.75
C LYS A 185 -16.39 -18.82 6.33
N GLY A 186 -16.95 -19.06 5.15
CA GLY A 186 -18.04 -18.24 4.59
C GLY A 186 -19.36 -18.26 5.35
N LYS A 187 -19.50 -19.17 6.31
CA LYS A 187 -20.68 -19.25 7.19
C LYS A 187 -20.37 -18.80 8.62
N CYS A 188 -19.11 -18.57 8.94
CA CYS A 188 -18.70 -18.28 10.31
C CYS A 188 -19.00 -16.83 10.67
N TRP A 189 -19.49 -16.64 11.88
CA TRP A 189 -19.52 -15.31 12.48
C TRP A 189 -18.19 -15.02 13.17
N CYS A 190 -17.90 -13.75 13.36
CA CYS A 190 -16.71 -13.25 14.02
C CYS A 190 -17.02 -11.94 14.75
N ILE A 191 -16.19 -11.60 15.72
CA ILE A 191 -16.28 -10.34 16.46
C ILE A 191 -15.12 -9.44 16.03
N VAL A 192 -15.42 -8.19 15.68
CA VAL A 192 -14.40 -7.20 15.39
C VAL A 192 -13.63 -6.87 16.67
N SER A 193 -12.37 -7.27 16.74
CA SER A 193 -11.49 -6.98 17.89
C SER A 193 -10.70 -5.69 17.71
N GLN A 194 -10.38 -5.33 16.46
CA GLN A 194 -9.70 -4.08 16.12
C GLN A 194 -10.13 -3.57 14.74
N VAL A 195 -10.29 -2.25 14.62
CA VAL A 195 -10.63 -1.56 13.37
C VAL A 195 -9.36 -0.87 12.83
N ASN A 196 -8.97 -1.18 11.60
CA ASN A 196 -7.86 -0.53 10.87
C ASN A 196 -8.41 0.24 9.66
N ASP A 197 -7.56 1.06 9.01
CA ASP A 197 -7.95 1.95 7.90
C ASP A 197 -8.70 1.24 6.75
N LEU A 198 -8.30 0.02 6.37
CA LEU A 198 -8.90 -0.75 5.25
C LEU A 198 -9.23 -2.22 5.61
N SER A 199 -9.12 -2.58 6.89
CA SER A 199 -9.33 -3.95 7.37
C SER A 199 -9.77 -3.96 8.82
N CYS A 200 -10.29 -5.08 9.28
CA CYS A 200 -10.56 -5.35 10.68
C CYS A 200 -9.77 -6.58 11.11
N THR A 201 -9.25 -6.55 12.34
CA THR A 201 -8.92 -7.80 13.04
C THR A 201 -10.20 -8.36 13.62
N VAL A 202 -10.48 -9.62 13.34
CA VAL A 202 -11.69 -10.31 13.79
C VAL A 202 -11.34 -11.60 14.50
N THR A 203 -12.06 -11.91 15.57
CA THR A 203 -11.96 -13.17 16.30
C THR A 203 -13.10 -14.07 15.88
N ALA A 204 -12.76 -15.21 15.26
CA ALA A 204 -13.68 -16.28 14.93
C ALA A 204 -13.49 -17.46 15.88
N TRP A 205 -14.32 -18.50 15.73
CA TRP A 205 -14.28 -19.69 16.58
C TRP A 205 -12.93 -20.42 16.52
N ASP A 206 -12.22 -20.40 15.39
CA ASP A 206 -10.96 -21.13 15.17
C ASP A 206 -9.69 -20.28 15.26
N GLY A 207 -9.80 -18.95 15.28
CA GLY A 207 -8.64 -18.08 15.40
C GLY A 207 -8.95 -16.60 15.17
N ASP A 208 -7.89 -15.80 15.17
CA ASP A 208 -7.95 -14.38 14.81
C ASP A 208 -7.47 -14.17 13.37
N TYR A 209 -8.15 -13.29 12.65
CA TYR A 209 -7.88 -13.02 11.24
C TYR A 209 -7.87 -11.53 10.95
N ILE A 210 -7.00 -11.09 10.04
CA ILE A 210 -7.06 -9.76 9.46
C ILE A 210 -7.87 -9.86 8.17
N VAL A 211 -9.03 -9.21 8.14
CA VAL A 211 -10.01 -9.34 7.08
C VAL A 211 -10.29 -7.96 6.47
N LYS A 212 -10.28 -7.87 5.13
CA LYS A 212 -10.64 -6.62 4.46
C LYS A 212 -12.11 -6.28 4.66
N MET A 213 -12.43 -5.00 4.61
CA MET A 213 -13.81 -4.50 4.83
C MET A 213 -14.84 -5.17 3.91
N ASP A 214 -14.46 -5.51 2.69
CA ASP A 214 -15.35 -6.13 1.71
C ASP A 214 -15.61 -7.63 1.96
N CYS A 215 -14.86 -8.24 2.87
CA CYS A 215 -14.96 -9.64 3.29
C CYS A 215 -15.71 -9.79 4.62
N LEU A 216 -16.32 -8.71 5.11
CA LEU A 216 -17.17 -8.70 6.28
C LEU A 216 -18.58 -8.27 5.88
N LYS A 217 -19.55 -8.81 6.60
CA LYS A 217 -20.95 -8.37 6.52
C LYS A 217 -21.49 -8.24 7.94
N SER A 218 -21.94 -7.05 8.33
CA SER A 218 -22.58 -6.87 9.63
C SER A 218 -23.82 -7.76 9.72
N LEU A 219 -24.05 -8.32 10.91
CA LEU A 219 -25.29 -9.04 11.21
C LEU A 219 -26.37 -8.11 11.79
N ASP A 220 -26.07 -6.81 11.93
CA ASP A 220 -27.00 -5.78 12.40
C ASP A 220 -27.63 -6.11 13.77
N TYR A 221 -26.86 -6.75 14.64
CA TYR A 221 -27.26 -7.11 16.00
C TYR A 221 -27.32 -5.88 16.91
N SER A 222 -28.23 -5.92 17.90
CA SER A 222 -28.26 -4.91 18.95
C SER A 222 -27.02 -5.01 19.84
N ASP A 223 -26.73 -3.97 20.64
CA ASP A 223 -25.60 -4.01 21.58
C ASP A 223 -25.74 -5.18 22.58
N ALA A 224 -26.96 -5.48 23.04
CA ALA A 224 -27.23 -6.60 23.94
C ALA A 224 -26.96 -7.95 23.27
N ASP A 225 -27.36 -8.10 22.01
CA ASP A 225 -27.09 -9.30 21.21
C ASP A 225 -25.59 -9.47 20.93
N CYS A 226 -24.87 -8.36 20.68
CA CYS A 226 -23.43 -8.39 20.52
C CYS A 226 -22.73 -8.83 21.81
N GLU A 227 -23.18 -8.38 22.98
CA GLU A 227 -22.64 -8.85 24.27
C GLU A 227 -22.88 -10.35 24.50
N GLN A 228 -24.05 -10.88 24.15
CA GLN A 228 -24.31 -12.33 24.22
C GLN A 228 -23.35 -13.12 23.32
N MET A 229 -23.15 -12.66 22.08
CA MET A 229 -22.22 -13.29 21.16
C MET A 229 -20.77 -13.18 21.60
N LYS A 230 -20.37 -12.06 22.24
CA LYS A 230 -19.06 -11.90 22.89
C LYS A 230 -18.85 -12.93 23.99
N GLU A 231 -19.84 -13.16 24.83
CA GLU A 231 -19.76 -14.19 25.88
C GLU A 231 -19.54 -15.58 25.27
N VAL A 232 -20.31 -15.95 24.25
CA VAL A 232 -20.15 -17.21 23.52
C VAL A 232 -18.75 -17.30 22.88
N CYS A 233 -18.26 -16.23 22.25
CA CYS A 233 -16.94 -16.19 21.63
C CYS A 233 -15.82 -16.40 22.65
N LEU A 234 -15.93 -15.78 23.83
CA LEU A 234 -14.97 -15.95 24.92
C LEU A 234 -14.95 -17.39 25.43
N ARG A 235 -16.11 -18.02 25.58
CA ARG A 235 -16.23 -19.43 25.98
C ARG A 235 -15.58 -20.37 24.97
N ILE A 236 -15.89 -20.19 23.67
CA ILE A 236 -15.26 -20.93 22.57
C ILE A 236 -13.75 -20.74 22.54
N THR A 237 -13.27 -19.49 22.69
CA THR A 237 -11.84 -19.15 22.64
C THR A 237 -11.07 -19.82 23.78
N LYS A 238 -11.65 -19.89 24.98
CA LYS A 238 -11.03 -20.59 26.12
C LYS A 238 -10.85 -22.08 25.82
N LEU A 239 -11.87 -22.74 25.26
CA LEU A 239 -11.80 -24.16 24.90
C LEU A 239 -10.78 -24.41 23.78
N ARG A 240 -10.77 -23.58 22.73
CA ARG A 240 -9.84 -23.69 21.61
C ARG A 240 -8.38 -23.59 22.05
N ASN A 241 -8.08 -22.71 23.00
CA ASN A 241 -6.70 -22.42 23.42
C ASN A 241 -6.12 -23.48 24.38
N LEU A 242 -6.86 -24.54 24.70
CA LEU A 242 -6.34 -25.66 25.48
C LEU A 242 -5.42 -26.54 24.62
N ASN A 243 -4.42 -27.13 25.27
CA ASN A 243 -3.61 -28.17 24.65
C ASN A 243 -4.39 -29.50 24.68
N ASN A 244 -4.38 -30.24 23.57
CA ASN A 244 -4.95 -31.60 23.47
C ASN A 244 -6.49 -31.67 23.48
N VAL A 245 -7.14 -30.89 22.61
CA VAL A 245 -8.59 -30.92 22.39
C VAL A 245 -8.94 -31.94 21.30
N GLU A 246 -9.93 -32.80 21.55
CA GLU A 246 -10.36 -33.83 20.60
C GLU A 246 -11.06 -33.25 19.35
N ASP A 247 -10.97 -33.96 18.22
CA ASP A 247 -11.64 -33.60 16.96
C ASP A 247 -13.16 -33.41 17.12
N ALA A 248 -13.80 -34.19 17.99
CA ALA A 248 -15.22 -34.07 18.31
C ALA A 248 -15.54 -32.69 18.91
N THR A 249 -14.65 -32.15 19.75
CA THR A 249 -14.81 -30.83 20.35
C THR A 249 -14.69 -29.75 19.28
N TYR A 250 -13.70 -29.86 18.38
CA TYR A 250 -13.57 -28.94 17.24
C TYR A 250 -14.81 -28.94 16.34
N ALA A 251 -15.43 -30.10 16.10
CA ALA A 251 -16.67 -30.18 15.32
C ALA A 251 -17.82 -29.40 15.98
N VAL A 252 -17.94 -29.47 17.32
CA VAL A 252 -18.93 -28.69 18.07
C VAL A 252 -18.59 -27.20 18.03
N LEU A 253 -17.34 -26.80 18.29
CA LEU A 253 -16.93 -25.38 18.22
C LEU A 253 -17.18 -24.78 16.84
N LYS A 254 -16.90 -25.55 15.78
CA LYS A 254 -17.20 -25.16 14.41
C LYS A 254 -18.70 -24.93 14.20
N HIS A 255 -19.53 -25.86 14.68
CA HIS A 255 -20.98 -25.71 14.59
C HIS A 255 -21.47 -24.44 15.29
N LEU A 256 -20.98 -24.18 16.52
CA LEU A 256 -21.30 -22.96 17.26
C LEU A 256 -20.79 -21.70 16.54
N GLY A 257 -19.63 -21.78 15.90
CA GLY A 257 -19.04 -20.72 15.08
C GLY A 257 -19.79 -20.40 13.78
N GLU A 258 -20.76 -21.23 13.37
CA GLU A 258 -21.59 -21.02 12.18
C GLU A 258 -23.02 -20.55 12.51
N ILE A 259 -23.34 -20.36 13.80
CA ILE A 259 -24.65 -19.90 14.26
C ILE A 259 -24.87 -18.43 13.88
N LYS A 260 -26.06 -18.10 13.33
CA LYS A 260 -26.44 -16.73 12.93
C LYS A 260 -27.56 -16.12 13.77
N ARG A 261 -27.81 -16.68 14.96
CA ARG A 261 -28.71 -16.12 15.96
C ARG A 261 -27.86 -15.62 17.14
N PRO A 262 -28.28 -14.55 17.83
CA PRO A 262 -27.50 -13.98 18.93
C PRO A 262 -27.57 -14.77 20.24
N TYR A 263 -28.14 -15.99 20.22
CA TYR A 263 -28.34 -16.83 21.39
C TYR A 263 -28.11 -18.31 21.07
N LEU A 264 -27.69 -19.06 22.08
CA LEU A 264 -27.62 -20.52 22.02
C LEU A 264 -28.98 -21.13 22.39
N THR A 265 -29.34 -22.20 21.68
CA THR A 265 -30.50 -23.03 22.07
C THR A 265 -30.16 -23.84 23.32
N SER A 266 -31.18 -24.40 23.99
CA SER A 266 -30.97 -25.24 25.17
C SER A 266 -30.02 -26.41 24.92
N VAL A 267 -30.03 -26.99 23.71
CA VAL A 267 -29.13 -28.10 23.34
C VAL A 267 -27.70 -27.61 23.15
N GLU A 268 -27.51 -26.51 22.42
CA GLU A 268 -26.19 -25.92 22.18
C GLU A 268 -25.53 -25.43 23.47
N GLU A 269 -26.31 -24.82 24.35
CA GLU A 269 -25.83 -24.40 25.67
C GLU A 269 -25.37 -25.59 26.51
N LYS A 270 -26.13 -26.69 26.51
CA LYS A 270 -25.75 -27.94 27.18
C LYS A 270 -24.50 -28.57 26.57
N LEU A 271 -24.37 -28.55 25.25
CA LEU A 271 -23.18 -29.07 24.56
C LEU A 271 -21.93 -28.26 24.93
N LEU A 272 -22.01 -26.93 24.86
CA LEU A 272 -20.89 -26.07 25.22
C LEU A 272 -20.51 -26.23 26.69
N SER A 273 -21.50 -26.27 27.59
CA SER A 273 -21.30 -26.46 29.03
C SER A 273 -20.69 -27.82 29.37
N LEU A 274 -21.06 -28.88 28.64
CA LEU A 274 -20.49 -30.21 28.80
C LEU A 274 -19.00 -30.20 28.45
N LEU A 275 -18.63 -29.62 27.30
CA LEU A 275 -17.23 -29.50 26.89
C LEU A 275 -16.43 -28.67 27.89
N GLU A 276 -16.98 -27.54 28.33
CA GLU A 276 -16.41 -26.71 29.41
C GLU A 276 -16.14 -27.52 30.69
N SER A 277 -17.07 -28.39 31.10
CA SER A 277 -16.90 -29.25 32.26
C SER A 277 -15.83 -30.32 32.06
N GLU A 278 -15.85 -31.03 30.93
CA GLU A 278 -14.89 -32.10 30.61
C GLU A 278 -13.44 -31.58 30.56
N TYR A 279 -13.25 -30.39 29.99
CA TYR A 279 -11.93 -29.76 29.89
C TYR A 279 -11.58 -28.84 31.08
N GLY A 280 -12.43 -28.75 32.10
CA GLY A 280 -12.18 -27.93 33.30
C GLY A 280 -12.22 -26.42 33.07
N VAL A 281 -12.79 -25.95 31.96
CA VAL A 281 -12.94 -24.53 31.61
C VAL A 281 -14.26 -24.04 32.19
N GLY A 282 -14.29 -23.57 33.44
CA GLY A 282 -15.53 -23.02 33.99
C GLY A 282 -15.68 -23.00 35.52
N LYS A 283 -14.76 -23.61 36.28
CA LYS A 283 -14.78 -23.44 37.73
C LYS A 283 -14.26 -22.05 38.11
N LYS A 284 -15.18 -21.09 38.27
CA LYS A 284 -15.02 -20.08 39.32
C LYS A 284 -14.80 -20.83 40.62
N GLY A 285 -13.64 -20.64 41.24
CA GLY A 285 -13.40 -21.10 42.59
C GLY A 285 -14.50 -20.58 43.50
N ILE A 286 -15.20 -21.51 44.16
CA ILE A 286 -15.87 -21.22 45.42
C ILE A 286 -14.78 -21.40 46.48
N LEU A 287 -14.27 -20.28 46.97
CA LEU A 287 -13.74 -20.12 48.32
C LEU A 287 -14.44 -18.89 48.91
#